data_AF-A0A7X8WJM5-F1
#
_entry.id   AF-A0A7X8WJM5-F1
#
_cell.length_a   1.000
_cell.length_b   1.000
_cell.length_c   1.000
_cell.angle_alpha   90.00
_cell.angle_beta   90.00
_cell.angle_gamma   90.00
#
_symmetry.space_group_name_H-M   'P 1'
#
loop_
_entity.id
_entity.type
_entity.pdbx_description
1 polymer ?
#
loop_
_entity_poly.entity_id
_entity_poly.type
_entity_poly.pdbx_seq_one_letter_code
_entity_poly.pdbx_strand_id
1 'polypeptide(L)' 'MKLKALNSTKMLLGMEDDDSDELLSFLIDDCISLVLSYCRIKELPKQLESLIATMSVRMYRDNGYGQTDAPQTVS' A
#
# COMPACT_ATOMS: atom_id res chain seq x y z
N MET A 1 9.04 11.49 -2.19
CA MET A 1 9.05 10.02 -2.00
C MET A 1 7.63 9.47 -1.96
N LYS A 2 6.83 9.90 -0.98
CA LYS A 2 5.45 9.42 -0.76
C LYS A 2 4.52 9.54 -1.98
N LEU A 3 4.57 10.67 -2.70
CA LEU A 3 3.77 10.87 -3.92
C LEU A 3 4.09 9.87 -5.06
N LYS A 4 5.36 9.44 -5.18
CA LYS A 4 5.76 8.43 -6.17
C LYS A 4 5.23 7.05 -5.79
N ALA A 5 5.37 6.68 -4.52
CA ALA A 5 4.85 5.41 -4.02
C ALA A 5 3.32 5.34 -4.17
N LEU A 6 2.61 6.44 -3.92
CA LEU A 6 1.16 6.53 -4.08
C LEU A 6 0.74 6.36 -5.54
N ASN A 7 1.37 7.08 -6.47
CA ASN A 7 1.10 6.94 -7.90
C ASN A 7 1.40 5.52 -8.42
N SER A 8 2.51 4.91 -7.98
CA SER A 8 2.84 3.52 -8.33
C SER A 8 1.83 2.54 -7.75
N THR A 9 1.36 2.77 -6.53
CA THR A 9 0.37 1.90 -5.86
C THR A 9 -0.99 1.99 -6.56
N LYS A 10 -1.45 3.18 -6.93
CA LYS A 10 -2.64 3.39 -7.77
C LYS A 10 -2.54 2.68 -9.11
N MET A 11 -1.42 2.88 -9.81
CA MET A 11 -1.16 2.23 -11.10
C MET A 11 -1.21 0.69 -10.99
N LEU A 12 -0.68 0.13 -9.90
CA LEU A 12 -0.70 -1.32 -9.66
C LEU A 12 -2.07 -1.86 -9.22
N LEU A 13 -2.91 -1.01 -8.63
CA LEU A 13 -4.29 -1.33 -8.25
C LEU A 13 -5.29 -1.12 -9.40
N GLY A 14 -4.92 -0.37 -10.44
CA GLY A 14 -5.81 -0.03 -11.55
C GLY A 14 -6.90 0.96 -11.15
N MET A 15 -6.66 1.77 -10.10
CA MET A 15 -7.60 2.76 -9.60
C MET A 15 -7.22 4.14 -10.13
N GLU A 16 -8.20 4.87 -10.66
CA GLU A 16 -8.06 6.28 -11.07
C GLU A 16 -8.65 7.25 -10.04
N ASP A 17 -9.41 6.74 -9.06
CA ASP A 17 -10.10 7.56 -8.07
C ASP A 17 -9.18 7.98 -6.91
N ASP A 18 -9.33 9.23 -6.48
CA ASP A 18 -8.60 9.82 -5.34
C ASP A 18 -9.23 9.45 -3.98
N ASP A 19 -10.37 8.77 -3.98
CA ASP A 19 -11.11 8.40 -2.75
C ASP A 19 -10.30 7.49 -1.81
N SER A 20 -9.33 6.75 -2.37
CA SER A 20 -8.47 5.85 -1.60
C SER A 20 -7.12 6.48 -1.21
N ASP A 21 -6.86 7.74 -1.54
CA ASP A 21 -5.53 8.35 -1.36
C ASP A 21 -5.08 8.45 0.08
N GLU A 22 -6.03 8.75 0.95
CA GLU A 22 -5.77 8.88 2.38
C GLU A 22 -5.45 7.52 3.00
N LEU A 23 -6.21 6.48 2.61
CA LEU A 23 -5.97 5.10 3.02
C LEU A 23 -4.66 4.55 2.46
N LEU A 24 -4.38 4.79 1.18
CA LEU A 24 -3.12 4.38 0.53
C LEU A 24 -1.93 5.10 1.15
N SER A 25 -2.07 6.38 1.48
CA SER A 25 -1.05 7.15 2.18
C SER A 25 -0.75 6.58 3.57
N PHE A 26 -1.77 6.14 4.29
CA PHE A 26 -1.63 5.50 5.59
C PHE A 26 -0.91 4.14 5.47
N LEU A 27 -1.31 3.30 4.52
CA LEU A 27 -0.68 2.00 4.27
C LEU A 27 0.79 2.14 3.86
N ILE A 28 1.11 3.15 3.05
CA ILE A 28 2.49 3.45 2.66
C ILE A 28 3.32 3.86 3.88
N ASP A 29 2.79 4.71 4.76
CA ASP A 29 3.49 5.10 5.99
C ASP A 29 3.73 3.91 6.92
N ASP A 30 2.73 3.04 7.05
CA ASP A 30 2.85 1.83 7.88
C ASP A 30 3.90 0.87 7.30
N CYS A 31 3.91 0.66 5.98
CA CYS A 31 4.95 -0.10 5.29
C CYS A 31 6.35 0.48 5.52
N ILE A 32 6.50 1.81 5.42
CA ILE A 32 7.77 2.48 5.68
C ILE A 32 8.19 2.26 7.13
N SER A 33 7.28 2.47 8.09
CA SER A 33 7.54 2.26 9.51
C SER A 33 7.98 0.82 9.81
N LEU A 34 7.30 -0.17 9.21
CA LEU A 34 7.64 -1.58 9.31
C LEU A 34 9.06 -1.87 8.80
N VAL A 35 9.41 -1.36 7.62
CA VAL A 35 10.74 -1.56 7.04
C VAL A 35 11.83 -0.86 7.88
N LEU A 36 11.60 0.37 8.31
CA LEU A 36 12.54 1.11 9.16
C LEU A 36 12.78 0.38 10.50
N SER A 37 11.70 -0.07 11.13
CA SER A 37 11.74 -0.81 12.39
C SER A 37 12.45 -2.16 12.24
N TYR A 38 12.08 -2.94 11.22
CA TYR A 38 12.64 -4.27 10.98
C TYR A 38 14.13 -4.21 10.62
N CYS A 39 14.51 -3.32 9.71
CA CYS A 39 15.91 -3.14 9.30
C CYS A 39 16.75 -2.33 10.29
N ARG A 40 16.13 -1.75 11.34
CA ARG A 40 16.77 -0.82 12.31
C ARG A 40 17.49 0.34 11.64
N ILE A 41 16.91 0.87 10.57
CA ILE A 41 17.43 2.03 9.83
C ILE A 41 16.54 3.24 10.08
N LYS A 42 17.13 4.44 10.01
CA LYS A 42 16.39 5.70 10.24
C LYS A 42 15.81 6.30 8.97
N GLU A 43 16.36 5.93 7.82
CA GLU A 43 15.97 6.47 6.52
C GLU A 43 15.77 5.34 5.51
N LEU A 44 14.73 5.47 4.68
CA LEU A 44 14.44 4.50 3.65
C LEU A 44 15.37 4.73 2.44
N PRO A 45 16.16 3.74 2.00
CA PRO A 45 16.95 3.87 0.79
C PRO A 45 16.05 3.92 -0.45
N LYS A 46 16.41 4.75 -1.44
CA LYS A 46 15.64 4.94 -2.70
C LYS A 46 15.35 3.65 -3.45
N GLN A 47 16.22 2.65 -3.33
CA GLN A 47 16.08 1.35 -3.97
C GLN A 47 14.86 0.57 -3.44
N LEU A 48 14.41 0.87 -2.22
CA LEU A 48 13.23 0.25 -1.61
C LEU A 48 11.92 0.99 -1.91
N GLU A 49 11.94 2.14 -2.60
CA GLU A 49 10.71 2.86 -2.98
C GLU A 49 9.73 1.96 -3.74
N SER A 50 10.24 1.21 -4.72
CA SER A 50 9.43 0.26 -5.49
C SER A 50 8.89 -0.88 -4.62
N LEU A 51 9.66 -1.33 -3.63
CA LEU A 51 9.23 -2.38 -2.70
C LEU A 51 8.08 -1.88 -1.81
N ILE A 52 8.17 -0.65 -1.29
CA ILE A 52 7.10 -0.06 -0.48
C ILE A 52 5.79 0.02 -1.27
N ALA A 53 5.84 0.41 -2.54
CA ALA A 53 4.64 0.42 -3.39
C ALA A 53 4.05 -0.99 -3.53
N THR A 54 4.86 -2.01 -3.83
CA THR A 54 4.38 -3.40 -3.92
C THR A 54 3.83 -3.94 -2.59
N MET A 55 4.47 -3.62 -1.46
CA MET A 55 3.98 -3.99 -0.12
C MET A 55 2.65 -3.32 0.20
N SER A 56 2.49 -2.04 -0.15
CA SER A 56 1.25 -1.29 0.08
C SER A 56 0.09 -1.86 -0.74
N VAL A 57 0.32 -2.23 -2.02
CA VAL A 57 -0.67 -2.95 -2.85
C VAL A 57 -1.06 -4.27 -2.21
N ARG A 58 -0.08 -5.02 -1.69
CA ARG A 58 -0.33 -6.31 -1.06
C ARG A 58 -1.15 -6.15 0.23
N MET A 59 -0.79 -5.21 1.10
CA MET A 59 -1.59 -4.89 2.29
C MET A 59 -3.00 -4.42 1.92
N TYR A 60 -3.14 -3.62 0.86
CA TYR A 60 -4.45 -3.18 0.41
C TYR A 60 -5.35 -4.37 0.00
N ARG A 61 -4.80 -5.32 -0.75
CA ARG A 61 -5.50 -6.54 -1.16
C ARG A 61 -5.75 -7.51 0.01
N ASP A 62 -4.74 -7.75 0.85
CA ASP A 62 -4.82 -8.68 1.98
C ASP A 62 -5.84 -8.21 3.03
N ASN A 63 -5.99 -6.89 3.24
CA ASN A 63 -7.00 -6.32 4.13
C ASN A 63 -8.38 -6.18 3.47
N GLY A 64 -8.52 -6.53 2.18
CA GLY A 64 -9.81 -6.49 1.48
C GLY A 64 -10.33 -5.09 1.17
N TYR A 65 -9.49 -4.04 1.15
CA TYR A 65 -9.93 -2.64 1.01
C TYR A 65 -10.56 -2.28 -0.34
N GLY A 66 -10.65 -3.23 -1.29
CA GLY A 66 -11.43 -3.12 -2.52
C GLY A 66 -12.29 -4.35 -2.82
N GLN A 67 -12.38 -5.31 -1.89
CA GLN A 67 -13.33 -6.42 -2.01
C GLN A 67 -14.67 -6.00 -1.42
N THR A 68 -15.55 -5.48 -2.27
CA THR A 68 -16.99 -5.55 -2.04
C THR A 68 -17.48 -6.96 -2.36
N ASP A 69 -16.82 -8.00 -1.83
CA ASP A 69 -17.36 -9.35 -1.95
C ASP A 69 -18.52 -9.46 -0.97
N ALA A 70 -19.73 -9.36 -1.53
CA ALA A 70 -20.94 -9.78 -0.86
C ALA A 70 -20.71 -11.16 -0.20
N PRO A 71 -21.24 -11.39 1.01
CA PRO A 71 -20.96 -12.60 1.77
C PRO A 71 -21.25 -13.82 0.90
N GLN A 72 -20.23 -14.62 0.63
CA GLN A 72 -20.41 -15.91 -0.03
C GLN A 72 -21.22 -16.79 0.93
N THR A 73 -22.53 -16.89 0.68
CA THR A 73 -23.39 -17.88 1.35
C THR A 73 -22.94 -19.26 0.90
N VAL A 74 -22.26 -19.97 1.80
CA VAL A 74 -22.06 -21.41 1.70
C VAL A 74 -23.45 -22.04 1.66
N SER A 75 -23.82 -22.62 0.51
CA SER A 75 -25.03 -23.43 0.32
C SER A 75 -24.75 -24.89 0.65
#